data_AF-A0A940CT92-F1
#
_entry.id   AF-A0A940CT92-F1
#
_cell.length_a   1.000
_cell.length_b   1.000
_cell.length_c   1.000
_cell.angle_alpha   90.00
_cell.angle_beta   90.00
_cell.angle_gamma   90.00
#
_symmetry.space_group_name_H-M   'P 1'
#
loop_
_entity.id
_entity.type
_entity.pdbx_description
1 polymer ?
#
loop_
_entity_poly.entity_id
_entity_poly.type
_entity_poly.pdbx_seq_one_letter_code
_entity_poly.pdbx_strand_id
1 'polypeptide(L)' 'MENLINILIEIFNPTEIFKQNEIITIIVDSEQKMEEKISKFSSLISDLDEEYSFRFLTKDETKNFNFKDLGVKIF' A
#
# COMPACT_ATOMS: atom_id res chain seq x y z
N MET A 1 11.23 0.00 -8.12
CA MET A 1 9.96 0.64 -7.71
C MET A 1 8.75 0.11 -8.49
N GLU A 2 8.82 0.02 -9.83
CA GLU A 2 7.73 -0.53 -10.67
C GLU A 2 7.26 -1.94 -10.24
N ASN A 3 8.20 -2.83 -9.87
CA ASN A 3 7.88 -4.19 -9.41
C ASN A 3 7.06 -4.22 -8.10
N LEU A 4 7.38 -3.34 -7.14
CA LEU A 4 6.67 -3.27 -5.86
C LEU A 4 5.22 -2.81 -6.06
N ILE A 5 5.01 -1.79 -6.89
CA ILE A 5 3.66 -1.29 -7.20
C ILE A 5 2.82 -2.38 -7.85
N ASN A 6 3.37 -3.12 -8.81
CA ASN A 6 2.66 -4.24 -9.46
C ASN A 6 2.27 -5.35 -8.47
N ILE A 7 3.18 -5.71 -7.55
CA ILE A 7 2.88 -6.69 -6.50
C ILE A 7 1.75 -6.17 -5.59
N LEU A 8 1.79 -4.90 -5.20
CA LEU A 8 0.73 -4.29 -4.39
C LEU A 8 -0.62 -4.31 -5.11
N ILE A 9 -0.63 -4.04 -6.40
CA ILE A 9 -1.84 -4.09 -7.23
C ILE A 9 -2.40 -5.52 -7.30
N GLU A 10 -1.56 -6.50 -7.58
CA GLU A 10 -1.99 -7.89 -7.72
C GLU A 10 -2.56 -8.46 -6.40
N ILE A 11 -1.93 -8.13 -5.27
CA ILE A 11 -2.30 -8.71 -3.97
C ILE A 11 -3.47 -7.96 -3.33
N PHE A 12 -3.37 -6.63 -3.26
CA PHE A 12 -4.29 -5.83 -2.47
C PHE A 12 -5.43 -5.25 -3.29
N ASN A 13 -5.30 -5.22 -4.63
CA ASN A 13 -6.21 -4.54 -5.55
C ASN A 13 -6.60 -3.14 -5.02
N PRO A 14 -5.61 -2.27 -4.77
CA PRO A 14 -5.85 -0.97 -4.19
C PRO A 14 -6.48 -0.04 -5.22
N THR A 15 -7.29 0.89 -4.74
CA THR A 15 -7.82 1.97 -5.57
C THR A 15 -6.82 3.08 -5.81
N GLU A 16 -5.94 3.34 -4.84
CA GLU A 16 -4.92 4.39 -4.95
C GLU A 16 -3.69 4.00 -4.12
N ILE A 17 -2.51 4.42 -4.57
CA ILE A 17 -1.26 4.27 -3.80
C ILE A 17 -0.55 5.62 -3.75
N PHE A 18 -0.11 6.00 -2.55
CA PHE A 18 0.65 7.21 -2.29
C PHE A 18 2.00 6.87 -1.68
N LYS A 19 3.01 7.71 -1.96
CA LYS A 19 4.33 7.62 -1.37
C LYS A 19 4.69 8.92 -0.67
N GLN A 20 5.09 8.81 0.59
CA GLN A 20 5.68 9.90 1.37
C GLN A 20 6.96 9.37 2.04
N ASN A 21 8.12 9.81 1.55
CA ASN A 21 9.42 9.30 2.01
C ASN A 21 9.48 7.76 1.89
N GLU A 22 9.68 7.06 3.01
CA GLU A 22 9.72 5.59 3.11
C GLU A 22 8.35 4.97 3.46
N ILE A 23 7.30 5.79 3.55
CA ILE A 23 5.94 5.35 3.82
C ILE A 23 5.18 5.19 2.49
N ILE A 24 4.65 3.99 2.25
CA ILE A 24 3.74 3.69 1.14
C ILE A 24 2.35 3.53 1.73
N THR A 25 1.45 4.44 1.37
CA THR A 25 0.05 4.37 1.77
C THR A 25 -0.78 3.75 0.66
N ILE A 26 -1.56 2.73 1.00
CA ILE A 26 -2.31 1.89 0.08
C ILE A 26 -3.79 2.02 0.45
N ILE A 27 -4.59 2.58 -0.45
CA ILE A 27 -6.03 2.71 -0.25
C ILE A 27 -6.74 1.50 -0.84
N VAL A 28 -7.49 0.77 -0.01
CA VAL A 28 -8.28 -0.39 -0.41
C VAL A 28 -9.77 -0.17 -0.19
N ASP A 29 -10.61 -0.80 -1.00
CA ASP A 29 -12.08 -0.71 -0.83
C ASP A 29 -12.60 -1.55 0.36
N SER A 30 -11.88 -2.60 0.77
CA SER A 30 -12.30 -3.50 1.86
C SER A 30 -11.13 -4.25 2.49
N GLU A 31 -11.18 -4.44 3.81
CA GLU A 31 -10.18 -5.17 4.61
C GLU A 31 -10.21 -6.70 4.46
N GLN A 32 -11.04 -7.24 3.56
CA GLN A 32 -11.19 -8.68 3.44
C GLN A 32 -9.85 -9.38 3.13
N LYS A 33 -9.52 -10.35 3.98
CA LYS A 33 -8.35 -11.26 3.89
C LYS A 33 -6.99 -10.57 3.96
N MET A 34 -6.88 -9.49 4.74
CA MET A 34 -5.62 -8.75 4.85
C MET A 34 -4.46 -9.59 5.39
N GLU A 35 -4.72 -10.49 6.34
CA GLU A 35 -3.68 -11.41 6.87
C GLU A 35 -3.13 -12.35 5.79
N GLU A 36 -4.00 -12.98 4.99
CA GLU A 36 -3.58 -13.86 3.88
C GLU A 36 -2.79 -13.06 2.83
N LYS A 37 -3.25 -11.84 2.51
CA LYS A 37 -2.59 -10.94 1.57
C LYS A 37 -1.21 -10.48 2.06
N ILE A 38 -1.08 -10.13 3.33
CA ILE A 38 0.20 -9.74 3.96
C ILE A 38 1.18 -10.91 3.94
N SER A 39 0.73 -12.13 4.23
CA SER A 39 1.58 -13.33 4.16
C SER A 39 2.06 -13.62 2.74
N LYS A 40 1.18 -13.49 1.73
CA LYS A 40 1.60 -13.60 0.32
C LYS A 40 2.57 -12.48 -0.06
N PHE A 41 2.31 -11.25 0.40
CA PHE A 41 3.14 -10.08 0.12
C PHE A 41 4.55 -10.23 0.67
N SER A 42 4.69 -10.55 1.96
CA SER A 42 6.00 -10.70 2.61
C SER A 42 6.88 -11.75 1.92
N SER A 43 6.26 -12.80 1.38
CA SER A 43 6.95 -13.85 0.62
C SER A 43 7.46 -13.38 -0.75
N LEU A 44 6.87 -12.33 -1.34
CA LEU A 44 7.27 -11.78 -2.64
C LEU A 44 8.22 -10.59 -2.52
N ILE A 45 8.21 -9.89 -1.38
CA ILE A 45 9.04 -8.70 -1.14
C ILE A 45 10.30 -8.98 -0.32
N SER A 46 10.58 -10.24 0.04
CA SER A 46 11.74 -10.64 0.85
C SER A 46 13.10 -10.27 0.25
N ASP A 47 13.15 -9.96 -1.05
CA ASP A 47 14.37 -9.58 -1.79
C ASP A 47 14.52 -8.05 -1.99
N LEU A 48 13.70 -7.21 -1.35
CA LEU A 48 13.86 -5.76 -1.43
C LEU A 48 14.96 -5.29 -0.45
N ASP A 49 15.99 -4.63 -0.99
CA ASP A 49 17.07 -4.00 -0.20
C ASP A 49 16.63 -2.77 0.61
N GLU A 50 15.42 -2.25 0.37
CA GLU A 50 14.89 -1.04 1.01
C GLU A 50 13.76 -1.38 2.00
N GLU A 51 13.87 -0.87 3.23
CA GLU A 51 12.81 -0.97 4.24
C GLU A 51 11.71 0.04 3.97
N TYR A 52 10.51 -0.45 3.66
CA TYR A 52 9.32 0.37 3.47
C TYR A 52 8.33 0.18 4.61
N SER A 53 7.74 1.28 5.09
CA SER A 53 6.60 1.25 5.99
C SER A 53 5.31 1.28 5.18
N PHE A 54 4.49 0.23 5.29
CA PHE A 54 3.22 0.14 4.57
C PHE A 54 2.07 0.56 5.47
N ARG A 55 1.28 1.52 5.01
CA ARG A 55 0.04 1.95 5.65
C ARG A 55 -1.13 1.54 4.78
N PHE A 56 -2.05 0.77 5.32
CA PHE A 56 -3.29 0.41 4.64
C PHE A 56 -4.42 1.27 5.19
N LEU A 57 -5.19 1.89 4.30
CA LEU A 57 -6.35 2.68 4.65
C LEU A 57 -7.53 2.26 3.80
N THR A 58 -8.72 2.29 4.37
CA THR A 58 -9.96 2.20 3.59
C THR A 58 -10.33 3.57 3.02
N LYS A 59 -11.18 3.59 1.98
CA LYS A 59 -11.73 4.85 1.47
C LYS A 59 -12.41 5.69 2.55
N ASP A 60 -13.08 5.07 3.52
CA ASP A 60 -13.71 5.81 4.61
C ASP A 60 -12.69 6.41 5.58
N GLU A 61 -11.61 5.69 5.89
CA GLU A 61 -10.53 6.23 6.73
C GLU A 61 -9.82 7.41 6.07
N THR A 62 -9.64 7.38 4.75
CA THR A 62 -8.96 8.47 4.03
C THR A 62 -9.69 9.80 4.10
N LYS A 63 -11.00 9.82 4.37
CA LYS A 63 -11.77 11.05 4.60
C LYS A 63 -11.30 11.83 5.84
N ASN A 64 -10.70 11.14 6.80
CA ASN A 64 -10.15 11.75 8.03
C ASN A 64 -8.70 12.22 7.86
N PHE A 65 -8.06 11.93 6.73
CA PHE A 65 -6.70 12.35 6.42
C PHE A 65 -6.70 13.53 5.45
N ASN A 66 -5.81 14.50 5.68
CA ASN A 66 -5.53 15.49 4.65
C ASN A 66 -4.67 14.84 3.56
N PHE A 67 -5.04 15.03 2.29
CA PHE A 67 -4.29 14.49 1.15
C PHE A 67 -2.81 14.88 1.14
N LYS A 68 -2.44 16.02 1.74
CA LYS A 68 -1.03 16.45 1.88
C LYS A 68 -0.20 15.51 2.75
N ASP A 69 -0.82 14.80 3.69
CA ASP A 69 -0.16 13.87 4.60
C ASP A 69 0.02 12.47 4.00
N LEU A 70 -0.64 12.17 2.87
CA LEU A 70 -0.51 10.89 2.16
C LEU A 70 0.71 10.86 1.24
N GLY A 71 1.19 12.04 0.81
CA GLY A 71 2.32 12.19 -0.10
C GLY A 71 1.91 12.29 -1.57
N VAL A 72 2.78 11.83 -2.46
CA VAL A 72 2.56 11.89 -3.92
C VAL A 72 1.85 10.62 -4.37
N LYS A 73 0.75 10.76 -5.12
CA LYS A 73 0.05 9.63 -5.75
C LYS A 73 0.96 9.00 -6.80
N ILE A 74 1.17 7.69 -6.69
CA ILE A 74 2.02 6.90 -7.59
C ILE A 74 1.24 5.81 -8.35
N PHE A 75 -0.03 5.58 -7.99
CA PHE A 75 -0.99 4.73 -8.69
C PHE A 75 -2.40 5.28 -8.47
#